data_AF-A0A5R8Z9I2-F1
#
_entry.id   AF-A0A5R8Z9I2-F1
#
_cell.length_a   1.000
_cell.length_b   1.000
_cell.length_c   1.000
_cell.angle_alpha   90.00
_cell.angle_beta   90.00
_cell.angle_gamma   90.00
#
_symmetry.space_group_name_H-M   'P 1'
#
loop_
_entity.id
_entity.type
_entity.pdbx_description
1 polymer ?
#
loop_
_entity_poly.entity_id
_entity_poly.type
_entity_poly.pdbx_seq_one_letter_code
_entity_poly.pdbx_strand_id
1 'polypeptide(L)' 'MSPREPYLEIIRGDATPEETAALLAALLARASAHAPREAPPATSGNWRYAGRGIRPALRHGPGAWRSAFLPGTR' A
#
# COMPACT_ATOMS: atom_id res chain seq x y z
N MET A 1 -6.93 -37.27 11.35
CA MET A 1 -6.34 -36.02 10.84
C MET A 1 -6.47 -34.99 11.95
N SER A 2 -5.37 -34.56 12.55
CA SER A 2 -5.40 -33.48 13.55
C SER A 2 -5.91 -32.20 12.86
N PRO A 3 -6.72 -31.36 13.54
CA PRO A 3 -7.12 -30.08 12.98
C PRO A 3 -5.85 -29.27 12.68
N ARG A 4 -5.67 -28.88 11.41
CA ARG A 4 -4.61 -27.96 11.00
C ARG A 4 -5.05 -26.55 11.38
N GLU A 5 -4.17 -25.84 12.07
CA GLU A 5 -4.35 -24.43 12.42
C GLU A 5 -4.54 -23.59 11.14
N PRO A 6 -5.46 -22.60 11.14
CA PRO A 6 -5.77 -21.82 9.95
C PRO A 6 -4.55 -21.02 9.46
N TYR A 7 -4.32 -21.03 8.15
CA TYR A 7 -3.25 -20.23 7.53
C TYR A 7 -3.52 -18.71 7.64
N LEU A 8 -4.80 -18.31 7.76
CA LEU A 8 -5.21 -16.92 7.95
C LEU A 8 -6.52 -16.89 8.73
N GLU A 9 -6.58 -16.05 9.76
CA GLU A 9 -7.78 -15.76 10.54
C GLU A 9 -8.21 -14.31 10.28
N ILE A 10 -9.46 -14.13 9.81
CA ILE A 10 -10.04 -12.80 9.58
C ILE A 10 -10.94 -12.46 10.76
N ILE A 11 -10.44 -11.61 11.66
CA ILE A 11 -11.21 -11.10 12.78
C ILE A 11 -11.98 -9.86 12.32
N ARG A 12 -13.31 -9.94 12.29
CA ARG A 12 -14.18 -8.77 12.13
C ARG A 12 -14.58 -8.25 13.51
N GLY A 13 -13.86 -7.25 13.99
CA GLY A 13 -14.24 -6.51 15.19
C GLY A 13 -15.39 -5.54 14.90
N ASP A 14 -16.35 -5.46 15.82
CA ASP A 14 -17.36 -4.40 15.89
C ASP A 14 -17.07 -3.58 17.15
N ALA A 15 -16.06 -2.72 17.06
CA ALA A 15 -15.64 -1.88 18.18
C ALA A 15 -16.65 -0.75 18.39
N THR A 16 -16.94 -0.42 19.63
CA THR A 16 -17.79 0.74 19.92
C THR A 16 -17.08 2.05 19.52
N PRO A 17 -17.83 3.15 19.34
CA PRO A 17 -17.23 4.46 19.11
C PRO A 17 -16.22 4.85 20.21
N GLU A 18 -16.53 4.53 21.47
CA GLU A 18 -15.69 4.82 22.63
C GLU A 18 -14.39 4.02 22.60
N GLU A 19 -14.45 2.73 22.25
CA GLU A 19 -13.27 1.88 22.12
C GLU A 19 -12.38 2.33 20.97
N THR A 20 -12.98 2.73 19.85
CA THR A 20 -12.25 3.30 18.71
C THR A 20 -11.54 4.59 19.12
N ALA A 21 -12.22 5.46 19.88
CA ALA A 21 -11.63 6.69 20.40
C ALA A 21 -10.46 6.41 21.37
N ALA A 22 -10.63 5.45 22.28
CA ALA A 22 -9.58 5.04 23.21
C ALA A 22 -8.35 4.47 22.49
N LEU A 23 -8.56 3.64 21.45
CA LEU A 23 -7.49 3.09 20.64
C LEU A 23 -6.72 4.19 19.89
N LEU A 24 -7.44 5.11 19.26
CA LEU A 24 -6.83 6.26 18.58
C LEU A 24 -6.03 7.14 19.56
N ALA A 25 -6.59 7.44 20.74
CA ALA A 25 -5.91 8.21 21.78
C ALA A 25 -4.60 7.54 22.22
N ALA A 26 -4.62 6.23 22.44
CA ALA A 26 -3.43 5.46 22.81
C ALA A 26 -2.37 5.47 21.70
N LEU A 27 -2.76 5.30 20.44
CA LEU A 27 -1.85 5.35 19.29
C LEU A 27 -1.21 6.73 19.13
N LEU A 28 -1.99 7.80 19.26
CA LEU A 28 -1.48 9.18 19.18
C LEU A 28 -0.52 9.49 20.32
N ALA A 29 -0.85 9.10 21.56
CA ALA A 29 0.03 9.27 22.71
C ALA A 29 1.37 8.53 22.53
N ARG A 30 1.33 7.32 21.94
CA ARG A 30 2.56 6.58 21.63
C ARG A 30 3.36 7.21 20.49
N ALA A 31 2.70 7.72 19.46
CA ALA A 31 3.37 8.38 18.34
C ALA A 31 4.06 9.67 18.77
N SER A 32 3.41 10.47 19.64
CA SER A 32 3.99 11.72 20.14
C SER A 32 5.20 11.48 21.05
N ALA A 33 5.18 10.40 21.85
CA ALA A 33 6.34 9.98 22.66
C ALA A 33 7.58 9.60 21.81
N HIS A 34 7.38 9.23 20.54
CA HIS A 34 8.43 8.85 19.60
C HIS A 34 8.60 9.85 18.45
N ALA A 35 8.12 11.09 18.58
CA ALA A 35 8.25 12.08 17.52
C ALA A 35 9.73 12.26 17.12
N PRO A 36 10.11 11.93 15.88
CA PRO A 36 11.49 12.09 15.43
C PRO A 36 11.82 13.59 15.40
N ARG A 37 12.98 13.95 15.95
CA ARG A 37 13.59 15.27 15.76
C ARG A 37 13.75 15.49 14.26
N GLU A 38 12.95 16.41 13.70
CA GLU A 38 12.94 16.88 12.32
C GLU A 38 13.39 15.83 11.30
N ALA A 39 12.45 15.01 10.84
CA ALA A 39 12.72 14.00 9.82
C ALA A 39 13.26 14.70 8.55
N PRO A 40 14.37 14.22 7.95
CA PRO A 40 14.85 14.76 6.69
C PRO A 40 13.74 14.68 5.63
N PRO A 41 13.72 15.60 4.64
CA PRO A 41 12.68 15.61 3.63
C PRO A 41 12.55 14.21 3.02
N ALA A 42 11.33 13.66 3.08
CA ALA A 42 11.06 12.31 2.63
C ALA A 42 11.52 12.19 1.18
N THR A 43 12.66 11.52 0.97
CA THR A 43 13.08 11.12 -0.37
C THR A 43 11.94 10.26 -0.87
N SER A 44 11.27 10.67 -1.95
CA SER A 44 10.18 9.89 -2.51
C SER A 44 10.70 8.48 -2.71
N GLY A 45 10.18 7.54 -1.91
CA GLY A 45 10.75 6.19 -1.84
C GLY A 45 10.85 5.61 -3.24
N ASN A 46 11.84 4.75 -3.46
CA ASN A 46 12.22 4.17 -4.76
C ASN A 46 11.04 3.72 -5.64
N TRP A 47 9.90 3.39 -5.04
CA TRP A 47 8.63 3.08 -5.70
C TRP A 47 8.01 4.22 -6.55
N ARG A 48 8.19 5.49 -6.17
CA ARG A 48 7.66 6.65 -6.92
C ARG A 48 8.69 7.25 -7.88
N TYR A 49 9.89 6.66 -7.98
CA TYR A 49 10.92 7.17 -8.86
C TYR A 49 10.65 6.78 -10.31
N ALA A 50 10.17 7.74 -11.10
CA ALA A 50 9.79 7.54 -12.50
C ALA A 50 10.94 6.99 -13.37
N GLY A 51 12.20 7.28 -13.03
CA GLY A 51 13.37 6.80 -13.77
C GLY A 51 13.67 5.30 -13.61
N ARG A 52 12.88 4.55 -12.83
CA ARG A 52 12.99 3.08 -12.67
C ARG A 52 11.85 2.33 -13.38
N GLY A 53 11.12 2.99 -14.28
CA GLY A 53 10.14 2.34 -15.14
C GLY A 53 10.82 1.45 -16.19
N ILE A 54 10.63 0.13 -16.09
CA ILE A 54 11.15 -0.86 -17.05
C ILE A 54 10.32 -0.86 -18.35
N ARG A 55 9.09 -0.34 -18.30
CA ARG A 55 8.15 -0.32 -19.44
C ARG A 55 7.83 1.11 -19.88
N PRO A 56 7.80 1.38 -21.20
CA PRO A 56 7.21 2.60 -21.74
C PRO A 56 5.74 2.71 -21.32
N ALA A 57 5.28 3.95 -21.12
CA ALA A 57 3.87 4.22 -20.87
C ALA A 57 3.01 3.72 -22.06
N LEU A 58 1.90 3.06 -21.77
CA LEU A 58 0.95 2.63 -22.80
C LEU A 58 0.21 3.85 -23.35
N ARG A 59 0.14 3.97 -24.68
CA ARG A 59 -0.70 4.99 -25.33
C ARG A 59 -2.18 4.63 -25.15
N HIS A 60 -3.04 5.61 -24.95
CA HIS A 60 -4.49 5.41 -25.02
C HIS A 60 -4.95 5.44 -26.49
N GLY A 61 -6.00 4.69 -26.83
CA GLY A 61 -6.62 4.75 -28.15
C GLY A 61 -7.14 3.40 -28.66
N PRO A 62 -7.92 3.41 -29.75
CA PRO A 62 -8.39 2.19 -30.40
C PRO A 62 -7.22 1.26 -30.74
N GLY A 63 -7.31 -0.02 -30.37
CA GLY A 63 -6.27 -1.02 -30.62
C GLY A 63 -5.08 -1.01 -29.66
N ALA A 64 -4.96 -0.01 -28.77
CA ALA A 64 -3.85 0.09 -27.82
C ALA A 64 -3.77 -1.11 -26.86
N TRP A 65 -4.91 -1.66 -26.46
CA TRP A 65 -4.97 -2.87 -25.64
C TRP A 65 -4.43 -4.10 -26.38
N ARG A 66 -4.60 -4.19 -27.71
CA ARG A 66 -4.09 -5.33 -28.50
C ARG A 66 -2.58 -5.21 -28.71
N SER A 67 -2.09 -4.00 -29.00
CA SER A 67 -0.65 -3.76 -29.18
C SER A 67 0.17 -3.85 -27.89
N ALA A 68 -0.47 -3.82 -26.72
CA ALA A 68 0.21 -4.04 -25.44
C ALA A 68 0.75 -5.48 -25.25
N PHE A 69 0.15 -6.46 -25.95
CA PHE A 69 0.47 -7.89 -25.78
C PHE A 69 1.05 -8.54 -27.04
N LEU A 70 0.99 -7.88 -28.19
CA LEU A 70 1.49 -8.38 -29.48
C LEU A 70 2.77 -7.61 -29.88
N PRO A 71 3.82 -8.27 -30.40
CA PRO A 71 4.97 -7.57 -30.96
C PRO A 71 4.50 -6.66 -32.10
N GLY A 72 4.94 -5.41 -32.10
CA GLY A 72 4.60 -4.47 -33.19
C GLY A 72 5.09 -5.02 -34.53
N THR A 73 4.19 -5.12 -35.50
CA THR A 73 4.57 -5.34 -36.90
C THR A 73 5.31 -4.09 -37.37
N ARG A 74 6.60 -4.23 -37.70
CA ARG A 74 7.33 -3.17 -38.42
C ARG A 74 6.70 -2.90 -39.78
#